data_AF-A0A7X9PLF9-F1
#
_entry.id   AF-A0A7X9PLF9-F1
#
_cell.length_a   1.000
_cell.length_b   1.000
_cell.length_c   1.000
_cell.angle_alpha   90.00
_cell.angle_beta   90.00
_cell.angle_gamma   90.00
#
_symmetry.space_group_name_H-M   'P 1'
#
loop_
_entity.id
_entity.type
_entity.pdbx_description
1 polymer ?
#
loop_
_entity_poly.entity_id
_entity_poly.type
_entity_poly.pdbx_seq_one_letter_code
_entity_poly.pdbx_strand_id
1 'polypeptide(L)' 'KFSVFLASNFIGEQWADELNTLKLEKYFTVDTKLQYKIYKGFYLNLLIQNVFNKLYIDKKGGLCPGRFIQAEIGYRF' A
#
# COMPACT_ATOMS: atom_id res chain seq x y z
N LYS A 1 -12.67 0.06 -20.11
CA LYS A 1 -12.66 -1.13 -19.22
C LYS A 1 -12.15 -0.70 -17.86
N PHE A 2 -12.93 -0.98 -16.81
CA PHE A 2 -12.60 -0.65 -15.44
C PHE A 2 -12.12 -1.90 -14.70
N SER A 3 -11.07 -1.77 -13.90
CA SER A 3 -10.52 -2.84 -13.07
C SER A 3 -10.23 -2.28 -11.68
N VAL A 4 -10.59 -3.05 -10.65
CA VAL A 4 -10.30 -2.74 -9.25
C VAL A 4 -9.44 -3.85 -8.69
N PHE A 5 -8.38 -3.49 -7.99
CA PHE A 5 -7.54 -4.40 -7.22
C PHE A 5 -7.54 -3.95 -5.77
N LEU A 6 -7.68 -4.93 -4.89
CA LEU A 6 -7.62 -4.77 -3.44
C LEU A 6 -6.56 -5.73 -2.93
N ALA A 7 -5.66 -5.22 -2.10
CA ALA A 7 -4.66 -6.01 -1.40
C ALA A 7 -4.77 -5.70 0.09
N SER A 8 -4.89 -6.74 0.91
CA SER A 8 -4.83 -6.63 2.37
C SER A 8 -3.54 -7.27 2.85
N ASN A 9 -2.87 -6.61 3.78
CA ASN A 9 -1.67 -7.11 4.41
C ASN A 9 -1.87 -7.08 5.93
N PHE A 10 -1.75 -8.24 6.56
CA PHE A 10 -1.80 -8.39 8.00
C PHE A 10 -0.47 -8.94 8.49
N ILE A 11 0.16 -8.20 9.39
CA ILE A 11 1.42 -8.59 10.00
C ILE A 11 1.21 -8.62 11.51
N GLY A 12 1.44 -9.81 12.07
CA GLY A 12 1.39 -10.03 13.50
C GLY A 12 2.52 -9.32 14.25
N GLU A 13 2.51 -9.46 15.57
CA GLU A 13 3.55 -8.90 16.41
C GLU A 13 4.91 -9.50 16.05
N GLN A 14 5.94 -8.65 16.02
CA GLN A 14 7.27 -9.05 15.60
C GLN A 14 8.30 -8.51 16.59
N TRP A 15 9.39 -9.25 16.74
CA TRP A 15 10.54 -8.78 17.47
C TRP A 15 11.48 -8.08 16.49
N ALA A 16 11.92 -6.87 16.84
CA ALA A 16 12.86 -6.11 16.02
C ALA A 16 14.29 -6.66 16.15
N ASP A 17 14.61 -7.24 17.31
CA ASP A 17 15.94 -7.74 17.66
C ASP A 17 15.91 -9.23 18.02
N GLU A 18 17.02 -9.93 17.84
CA GLU A 18 17.20 -11.34 18.25
C GLU A 18 17.09 -11.53 19.78
N LEU A 19 17.41 -10.48 20.54
CA LEU A 19 17.31 -10.45 22.00
C LEU A 19 15.86 -10.22 22.50
N ASN A 20 14.90 -10.02 21.60
CA ASN A 20 13.49 -9.78 21.93
C ASN A 20 13.28 -8.60 22.90
N THR A 21 14.09 -7.55 22.79
CA THR A 21 14.02 -6.34 23.60
C THR A 21 13.02 -5.31 23.08
N LEU A 22 12.90 -5.21 21.75
CA LEU A 22 12.00 -4.28 21.07
C LEU A 22 10.90 -5.06 20.35
N LYS A 23 9.66 -4.86 20.79
CA LYS A 23 8.47 -5.48 20.22
C LYS A 23 7.76 -4.51 19.29
N LEU A 24 7.60 -4.90 18.03
CA LEU A 24 6.81 -4.20 17.03
C LEU A 24 5.35 -4.64 17.13
N GLU A 25 4.45 -3.67 17.19
CA GLU A 25 3.02 -3.92 17.23
C GLU A 25 2.53 -4.51 15.90
N LYS A 26 1.52 -5.38 15.99
CA LYS A 26 0.81 -5.87 14.81
C LYS A 26 0.19 -4.71 14.04
N TYR A 27 0.17 -4.84 12.72
CA TYR A 27 -0.48 -3.87 11.86
C TYR A 27 -1.26 -4.53 10.73
N PHE A 28 -2.23 -3.78 10.25
CA PHE A 28 -3.07 -4.15 9.14
C PHE A 28 -3.12 -2.97 8.18
N THR A 29 -2.80 -3.23 6.91
CA THR A 29 -2.89 -2.25 5.85
C THR A 29 -3.75 -2.80 4.72
N VAL A 30 -4.41 -1.88 4.03
CA VAL A 30 -5.16 -2.18 2.81
C VAL A 30 -4.71 -1.21 1.75
N ASP A 31 -4.43 -1.75 0.58
CA ASP A 31 -4.05 -1.01 -0.61
C ASP A 31 -5.10 -1.26 -1.70
N THR A 32 -5.40 -0.20 -2.44
CA THR A 32 -6.40 -0.23 -3.51
C THR A 32 -5.78 0.34 -4.77
N LYS A 33 -6.00 -0.34 -5.90
CA LYS A 33 -5.66 0.18 -7.23
C LYS A 33 -6.90 0.18 -8.11
N LEU A 34 -7.22 1.35 -8.64
CA LEU A 34 -8.25 1.56 -9.65
C LEU A 34 -7.56 1.76 -10.99
N GLN A 35 -7.98 1.02 -12.00
CA GLN A 35 -7.50 1.19 -13.36
C GLN A 35 -8.70 1.41 -14.27
N TYR A 36 -8.62 2.46 -15.08
CA TYR A 36 -9.63 2.78 -16.06
C TYR A 36 -8.97 2.95 -17.43
N LYS A 37 -9.30 2.06 -18.37
CA LYS A 37 -8.99 2.25 -19.79
C LYS A 37 -10.05 3.17 -20.39
N ILE A 38 -9.63 4.33 -20.87
CA ILE A 38 -10.50 5.36 -21.46
C ILE A 38 -10.82 4.98 -22.92
N TYR A 39 -10.12 5.57 -23.89
CA TYR A 39 -10.37 5.43 -25.32
C TYR A 39 -9.06 5.60 -26.09
N LYS A 40 -8.93 4.95 -27.25
CA LYS A 40 -7.77 5.04 -28.16
C LYS A 40 -6.38 4.74 -27.57
N GLY A 41 -6.30 3.99 -26.47
CA GLY A 41 -5.02 3.60 -25.83
C GLY A 41 -4.69 4.39 -24.57
N PHE A 42 -5.47 5.42 -24.22
CA PHE A 42 -5.32 6.12 -22.94
C PHE A 42 -5.82 5.28 -21.76
N TYR A 43 -5.08 5.34 -20.66
CA TYR A 43 -5.44 4.74 -19.40
C TYR A 43 -5.14 5.67 -18.22
N LEU A 44 -5.94 5.51 -17.17
CA LEU A 44 -5.76 6.10 -15.87
C LEU A 44 -5.55 5.00 -14.85
N ASN A 45 -4.57 5.17 -13.96
CA ASN A 45 -4.35 4.34 -12.79
C ASN A 45 -4.37 5.24 -11.56
N LEU A 46 -5.13 4.85 -10.54
CA LEU A 46 -5.11 5.46 -9.21
C LEU A 46 -4.71 4.39 -8.21
N LEU A 47 -3.59 4.58 -7.54
CA LEU A 47 -3.08 3.71 -6.49
C LEU A 47 -3.21 4.45 -5.15
N ILE A 48 -3.85 3.81 -4.18
CA ILE A 48 -3.97 4.28 -2.81
C ILE A 48 -3.39 3.20 -1.92
N GLN A 49 -2.22 3.46 -1.34
CA GLN A 49 -1.59 2.59 -0.36
C GLN A 49 -1.95 3.05 1.04
N ASN A 50 -2.11 2.10 1.95
CA ASN A 50 -2.47 2.32 3.35
C ASN A 50 -3.73 3.19 3.46
N VAL A 51 -4.84 2.67 2.93
CA VAL A 51 -6.15 3.35 2.88
C VAL A 51 -6.57 3.87 4.25
N PHE A 52 -6.29 3.12 5.32
CA PHE A 52 -6.64 3.51 6.71
C PHE A 52 -5.65 4.47 7.36
N ASN A 53 -4.58 4.87 6.67
CA ASN A 53 -3.52 5.73 7.20
C ASN A 53 -2.94 5.21 8.53
N LYS A 54 -2.75 3.89 8.64
CA LYS A 54 -2.19 3.27 9.82
C LYS A 54 -0.69 3.57 9.88
N LEU A 55 -0.25 4.25 10.92
CA LEU A 55 1.17 4.40 11.22
C LEU A 55 1.66 3.11 11.89
N TYR A 56 2.72 2.53 11.35
CA TYR A 56 3.40 1.36 11.89
C TYR A 56 4.91 1.51 11.70
N ILE A 57 5.66 0.76 12.50
CA ILE A 57 7.11 0.66 12.38
C ILE A 57 7.41 -0.65 11.64
N ASP A 58 8.12 -0.55 10.54
CA ASP A 58 8.51 -1.72 9.75
C ASP A 58 9.61 -2.51 10.46
N LYS A 59 9.84 -3.76 10.05
CA LYS A 59 10.93 -4.64 10.54
C LYS A 59 12.31 -3.98 10.51
N LYS A 60 12.49 -2.99 9.64
CA LYS A 60 13.74 -2.24 9.49
C LYS A 60 13.87 -1.08 10.49
N GLY A 61 12.94 -0.95 11.45
CA GLY A 61 12.89 0.16 12.40
C GLY A 61 12.45 1.50 11.79
N GLY A 62 12.07 1.50 10.51
CA GLY A 62 11.63 2.69 9.80
C GLY A 62 10.14 2.99 10.05
N LEU A 63 9.82 4.27 10.23
CA LEU A 63 8.44 4.73 10.24
C LEU A 63 7.83 4.57 8.83
N CYS A 64 6.66 3.95 8.73
CA CYS A 64 5.99 3.84 7.44
C CYS A 64 5.59 5.23 6.89
N PRO A 65 5.48 5.40 5.56
CA PRO A 65 5.14 6.68 4.93
C PRO A 65 3.67 7.12 5.13
N GLY A 66 2.86 6.38 5.90
CA GLY A 66 1.43 6.67 6.08
C GLY A 66 0.62 6.35 4.83
N ARG A 67 -0.46 7.10 4.57
CA ARG A 67 -1.27 6.99 3.35
C ARG A 67 -0.54 7.61 2.16
N PHE A 68 -0.37 6.82 1.09
CA PHE A 68 0.24 7.28 -0.15
C PHE A 68 -0.76 7.18 -1.30
N ILE A 69 -0.92 8.27 -2.06
CA ILE A 69 -1.84 8.34 -3.20
C ILE A 69 -1.04 8.69 -4.44
N GLN A 70 -1.14 7.85 -5.46
CA GLN A 70 -0.48 8.04 -6.75
C GLN A 70 -1.50 7.96 -7.87
N ALA A 71 -1.55 9.01 -8.69
CA ALA A 71 -2.31 9.03 -9.93
C ALA A 71 -1.34 8.95 -11.12
N GLU A 72 -1.70 8.15 -12.10
CA GLU A 72 -0.93 7.94 -13.32
C GLU A 72 -1.86 8.02 -14.52
N ILE A 73 -1.46 8.79 -15.52
CA ILE A 73 -2.09 8.84 -16.83
C ILE A 73 -1.06 8.36 -17.85
N GLY A 74 -1.48 7.50 -18.76
CA GLY A 74 -0.59 6.96 -19.77
C GLY A 74 -1.31 6.61 -21.06
N TYR A 75 -0.50 6.40 -22.09
CA TYR A 75 -0.96 6.01 -23.41
C TYR A 75 -0.26 4.71 -23.81
N ARG A 76 -1.02 3.75 -24.36
CA ARG A 76 -0.52 2.46 -24.85
C ARG A 76 -0.97 2.25 -26.28
N PHE A 77 0.00 2.13 -27.19
CA PHE A 77 -0.16 1.80 -28.61
C PHE A 77 -0.65 0.36 -28.79
#